data_AF-A0A5C6ZM56-F1
#
_entry.id   AF-A0A5C6ZM56-F1
#
_cell.length_a   1.000
_cell.length_b   1.000
_cell.length_c   1.000
_cell.angle_alpha   90.00
_cell.angle_beta   90.00
_cell.angle_gamma   90.00
#
_symmetry.space_group_name_H-M   'P 1'
#
loop_
_entity.id
_entity.type
_entity.pdbx_description
1 polymer ?
#
loop_
_entity_poly.entity_id
_entity_poly.type
_entity_poly.pdbx_seq_one_letter_code
_entity_poly.pdbx_strand_id
1 'polypeptide(L)'
;MTKASTSAGSITSSSRAKPSGEVFLCHGTPRRDIEYFLDSQVGERLVLASAKDVAERLGEERSELVCCGHTHIPRVLRSARGQWLVNPGSVGLQAWDDDHPEPHVAEMGSPDARYAIAEKMTQGWRVTSISVPYDHEAAARIAARNGREDWARWLRTGYAAA
;
A
#
# COMPACT_ATOMS: atom_id res chain seq x y z
N MET A 1 -46.90 -17.85 8.12
CA MET A 1 -46.16 -17.59 6.87
C MET A 1 -44.70 -17.32 7.23
N THR A 2 -43.83 -18.17 6.71
CA THR A 2 -42.43 -18.38 7.10
C THR A 2 -41.53 -17.25 6.58
N LYS A 3 -40.62 -16.72 7.41
CA LYS A 3 -39.56 -15.81 6.97
C LYS A 3 -38.61 -16.57 6.03
N ALA A 4 -38.57 -16.16 4.76
CA ALA A 4 -37.52 -16.60 3.85
C ALA A 4 -36.20 -15.91 4.25
N SER A 5 -35.24 -16.74 4.64
CA SER A 5 -33.83 -16.39 4.76
C SER A 5 -33.27 -16.23 3.35
N THR A 6 -32.81 -15.02 3.01
CA THR A 6 -31.91 -14.81 1.88
C THR A 6 -30.53 -14.63 2.46
N SER A 7 -29.72 -15.69 2.42
CA SER A 7 -28.30 -15.63 2.71
C SER A 7 -27.63 -14.77 1.63
N ALA A 8 -27.32 -13.51 1.97
CA ALA A 8 -26.31 -12.77 1.24
C ALA A 8 -25.00 -13.53 1.44
N GLY A 9 -24.49 -14.13 0.36
CA GLY A 9 -23.18 -14.76 0.36
C GLY A 9 -22.15 -13.75 0.83
N SER A 10 -21.47 -14.06 1.94
CA SER A 10 -20.30 -13.32 2.38
C SER A 10 -19.23 -13.48 1.30
N ILE A 11 -19.02 -12.43 0.49
CA ILE A 11 -17.82 -12.32 -0.32
C ILE A 11 -16.72 -11.96 0.67
N THR A 12 -16.06 -12.97 1.25
CA THR A 12 -14.77 -12.77 1.89
C THR A 12 -13.76 -12.49 0.78
N SER A 13 -13.64 -11.21 0.40
CA SER A 13 -12.52 -10.75 -0.42
C SER A 13 -11.23 -11.04 0.35
N SER A 14 -10.53 -12.11 -0.02
CA SER A 14 -9.18 -12.34 0.48
C SER A 14 -8.31 -11.19 -0.02
N SER A 15 -7.81 -10.36 0.89
CA SER A 15 -6.80 -9.31 0.66
C SER A 15 -5.46 -9.84 0.13
N ARG A 16 -5.33 -11.16 0.00
CA ARG A 16 -4.13 -11.89 -0.40
C ARG A 16 -4.40 -12.74 -1.63
N ALA A 17 -3.44 -12.76 -2.55
CA ALA A 17 -3.51 -13.54 -3.78
C ALA A 17 -2.13 -14.12 -4.17
N LYS A 18 -2.14 -15.26 -4.88
CA LYS A 18 -0.95 -15.89 -5.49
C LYS A 18 -1.19 -16.09 -6.99
N PRO A 19 -0.91 -15.07 -7.84
CA PRO A 19 -1.09 -15.20 -9.29
C PRO A 19 -0.22 -16.30 -9.92
N SER A 20 0.91 -16.62 -9.28
CA SER A 20 1.76 -17.77 -9.61
C SER A 20 2.46 -18.27 -8.33
N GLY A 21 3.19 -19.39 -8.42
CA GLY A 21 4.01 -19.86 -7.29
C GLY A 21 5.12 -18.88 -6.88
N GLU A 22 5.53 -17.99 -7.77
CA GLU A 22 6.63 -17.05 -7.58
C GLU A 22 6.17 -15.67 -7.07
N VAL A 23 4.87 -15.37 -7.14
CA VAL A 23 4.31 -14.04 -6.83
C VAL A 23 3.28 -14.14 -5.71
N PHE A 24 3.48 -13.34 -4.67
CA PHE A 24 2.50 -13.15 -3.59
C PHE A 24 2.07 -11.68 -3.51
N LEU A 25 0.77 -11.46 -3.37
CA LEU A 25 0.16 -10.15 -3.20
C LEU A 25 -0.54 -10.10 -1.84
N CYS A 26 -0.36 -9.01 -1.10
CA CYS A 26 -1.07 -8.70 0.14
C CYS A 26 -1.34 -7.20 0.26
N HIS A 27 -2.21 -6.77 1.18
CA HIS A 27 -2.41 -5.34 1.45
C HIS A 27 -1.31 -4.80 2.38
N GLY A 28 -1.25 -5.29 3.62
CA GLY A 28 -0.19 -4.98 4.58
C GLY A 28 0.95 -5.98 4.50
N THR A 29 0.96 -6.96 5.41
CA THR A 29 1.93 -8.07 5.45
C THR A 29 1.28 -9.39 5.04
N PRO A 30 2.06 -10.46 4.77
CA PRO A 30 1.51 -11.80 4.54
C PRO A 30 0.62 -12.33 5.69
N ARG A 31 0.85 -11.83 6.91
CA ARG A 31 0.14 -12.25 8.12
C ARG A 31 -1.03 -11.34 8.52
N ARG A 32 -1.00 -10.03 8.21
CA ARG A 32 -2.01 -9.06 8.64
C ARG A 32 -2.16 -7.91 7.65
N ASP A 33 -3.40 -7.53 7.36
CA ASP A 33 -3.69 -6.47 6.38
C ASP A 33 -3.36 -5.06 6.88
N ILE A 34 -3.51 -4.83 8.17
CA ILE A 34 -3.37 -3.50 8.81
C ILE A 34 -1.96 -3.25 9.36
N GLU A 35 -1.00 -4.10 9.01
CA GLU A 35 0.38 -3.96 9.47
C GLU A 35 1.24 -3.33 8.37
N TYR A 36 1.99 -2.28 8.72
CA TYR A 36 2.96 -1.66 7.80
C TYR A 36 4.11 -2.63 7.52
N PHE A 37 4.28 -3.00 6.26
CA PHE A 37 5.24 -4.03 5.91
C PHE A 37 6.66 -3.48 5.76
N LEU A 38 6.85 -2.57 4.80
CA LEU A 38 8.17 -2.06 4.39
C LEU A 38 8.55 -0.75 5.08
N ASP A 39 7.64 -0.22 5.91
CA ASP A 39 7.83 0.98 6.70
C ASP A 39 7.55 0.67 8.19
N SER A 40 8.14 1.45 9.07
CA SER A 40 7.89 1.44 10.51
C SER A 40 7.54 2.86 10.95
N GLN A 41 6.61 2.96 11.89
CA GLN A 41 6.31 4.24 12.53
C GLN A 41 7.44 4.64 13.48
N VAL A 42 7.93 5.87 13.34
CA VAL A 42 8.87 6.51 14.25
C VAL A 42 8.35 7.92 14.53
N GLY A 43 7.70 8.07 15.69
CA GLY A 43 6.92 9.26 16.01
C GLY A 43 5.80 9.49 14.99
N GLU A 44 5.71 10.71 14.48
CA GLU A 44 4.64 11.12 13.55
C GLU A 44 4.88 10.71 12.09
N ARG A 45 5.93 9.92 11.81
CA ARG A 45 6.34 9.60 10.43
C ARG A 45 6.51 8.11 10.23
N LEU A 46 6.23 7.67 9.00
CA LEU A 46 6.66 6.37 8.50
C LEU A 46 8.06 6.48 7.90
N VAL A 47 8.97 5.62 8.38
CA VAL A 47 10.34 5.51 7.87
C VAL A 47 10.59 4.09 7.36
N LEU A 48 11.65 3.91 6.57
CA LEU A 48 12.04 2.59 6.08
C LEU A 48 12.21 1.61 7.26
N ALA A 49 11.51 0.48 7.22
CA ALA A 49 11.60 -0.56 8.25
C ALA A 49 13.00 -1.18 8.30
N SER A 50 13.41 -1.64 9.49
CA SER A 50 14.67 -2.36 9.63
C SER A 50 14.61 -3.71 8.91
N ALA A 51 15.76 -4.23 8.47
CA ALA A 51 15.83 -5.55 7.84
C ALA A 51 15.28 -6.67 8.76
N LYS A 52 15.42 -6.51 10.09
CA LYS A 52 14.87 -7.42 11.09
C LYS A 52 13.34 -7.40 11.09
N ASP A 53 12.74 -6.21 11.15
CA ASP A 53 11.28 -6.06 11.17
C ASP A 53 10.66 -6.57 9.87
N VAL A 54 11.28 -6.23 8.72
CA VAL A 54 10.84 -6.75 7.41
C VAL A 54 10.90 -8.28 7.38
N ALA A 55 11.96 -8.90 7.90
CA ALA A 55 12.09 -10.35 7.94
C ALA A 55 11.03 -11.02 8.85
N GLU A 56 10.75 -10.42 10.02
CA GLU A 56 9.71 -10.88 10.94
C GLU A 56 8.32 -10.80 10.29
N ARG A 57 7.99 -9.65 9.68
CA ARG A 57 6.72 -9.39 9.01
C ARG A 57 6.50 -10.28 7.78
N LEU A 58 7.58 -10.54 7.03
CA LEU A 58 7.57 -11.44 5.87
C LEU A 58 7.33 -12.90 6.29
N GLY A 59 7.82 -13.30 7.46
CA GLY A 59 7.60 -14.61 8.06
C GLY A 59 7.94 -15.77 7.12
N GLU A 60 6.98 -16.66 6.93
CA GLU A 60 7.13 -17.90 6.16
C GLU A 60 6.92 -17.74 4.65
N GLU A 61 6.58 -16.55 4.14
CA GLU A 61 6.36 -16.38 2.69
C GLU A 61 7.68 -16.56 1.92
N ARG A 62 7.64 -17.37 0.86
CA ARG A 62 8.79 -17.80 0.05
C ARG A 62 8.73 -17.35 -1.41
N SER A 63 7.62 -16.75 -1.86
CA SER A 63 7.50 -16.20 -3.21
C SER A 63 8.66 -15.25 -3.54
N GLU A 64 9.23 -15.37 -4.73
CA GLU A 64 10.36 -14.55 -5.16
C GLU A 64 10.03 -13.07 -5.24
N LEU A 65 8.79 -12.74 -5.59
CA LEU A 65 8.22 -11.40 -5.59
C LEU A 65 7.05 -11.34 -4.61
N VAL A 66 7.13 -10.40 -3.67
CA VAL A 66 6.10 -10.12 -2.67
C VAL A 66 5.69 -8.66 -2.83
N CYS A 67 4.46 -8.43 -3.28
CA CYS A 67 3.92 -7.08 -3.41
C CYS A 67 2.96 -6.78 -2.25
N CYS A 68 3.09 -5.57 -1.72
CA CYS A 68 2.20 -5.01 -0.71
C CYS A 68 1.71 -3.63 -1.11
N GLY A 69 0.88 -3.03 -0.27
CA GLY A 69 0.45 -1.64 -0.36
C GLY A 69 0.36 -1.04 1.03
N HIS A 70 -0.85 -0.61 1.40
CA HIS A 70 -1.21 -0.08 2.72
C HIS A 70 -0.57 1.26 3.07
N THR A 71 0.77 1.39 3.08
CA THR A 71 1.44 2.64 3.50
C THR A 71 1.36 3.75 2.45
N HIS A 72 1.05 3.41 1.20
CA HIS A 72 1.08 4.31 0.03
C HIS A 72 2.47 4.86 -0.32
N ILE A 73 3.53 4.45 0.39
CA ILE A 73 4.92 4.86 0.15
C ILE A 73 5.58 3.87 -0.82
N PRO A 74 6.05 4.30 -2.00
CA PRO A 74 6.75 3.42 -2.91
C PRO A 74 8.06 2.88 -2.31
N ARG A 75 8.23 1.57 -2.32
CA ARG A 75 9.43 0.87 -1.83
C ARG A 75 9.77 -0.29 -2.76
N VAL A 76 11.07 -0.48 -2.99
CA VAL A 76 11.61 -1.69 -3.63
C VAL A 76 12.78 -2.16 -2.78
N LEU A 77 12.59 -3.27 -2.05
CA LEU A 77 13.58 -3.82 -1.12
C LEU A 77 13.97 -5.23 -1.54
N ARG A 78 15.11 -5.69 -1.00
CA ARG A 78 15.50 -7.09 -1.01
C ARG A 78 15.47 -7.64 0.40
N SER A 79 14.78 -8.76 0.59
CA SER A 79 14.86 -9.50 1.86
C SER A 79 16.24 -10.15 2.02
N ALA A 80 16.58 -10.56 3.23
CA ALA A 80 17.79 -11.36 3.50
C ALA A 80 17.83 -12.70 2.72
N ARG A 81 16.67 -13.19 2.25
CA ARG A 81 16.54 -14.39 1.41
C ARG A 81 16.64 -14.10 -0.09
N GLY A 82 16.87 -12.84 -0.50
CA GLY A 82 16.95 -12.45 -1.91
C GLY A 82 15.60 -12.19 -2.59
N GLN A 83 14.46 -12.35 -1.90
CA GLN A 83 13.13 -12.00 -2.43
C GLN A 83 13.02 -10.49 -2.72
N TRP A 84 12.30 -10.12 -3.78
CA TRP A 84 11.88 -8.75 -4.07
C TRP A 84 10.64 -8.40 -3.27
N LEU A 85 10.70 -7.32 -2.50
CA LEU A 85 9.56 -6.79 -1.75
C LEU A 85 9.20 -5.42 -2.34
N VAL A 86 7.96 -5.28 -2.79
CA VAL A 86 7.53 -4.11 -3.56
C VAL A 86 6.27 -3.50 -2.97
N ASN A 87 6.33 -2.24 -2.57
CA ASN A 87 5.16 -1.39 -2.41
C ASN A 87 5.15 -0.44 -3.62
N PRO A 88 4.14 -0.49 -4.51
CA PRO A 88 4.09 0.36 -5.69
C PRO A 88 3.72 1.82 -5.36
N GLY A 89 3.33 2.10 -4.11
CA GLY A 89 2.70 3.35 -3.71
C GLY A 89 1.19 3.32 -3.91
N SER A 90 0.59 4.50 -4.02
CA SER A 90 -0.85 4.65 -4.23
C SER A 90 -1.17 5.33 -5.56
N VAL A 91 -2.16 4.78 -6.25
CA VAL A 91 -2.73 5.42 -7.44
C VAL A 91 -3.58 6.62 -7.04
N GLY A 92 -4.36 6.51 -5.98
CA GLY A 92 -5.48 7.43 -5.72
C GLY A 92 -5.42 8.21 -4.42
N LEU A 93 -4.35 8.09 -3.61
CA LEU A 93 -4.22 8.89 -2.38
C LEU A 93 -2.76 9.03 -1.93
N GLN A 94 -2.24 10.24 -2.05
CA GLN A 94 -0.80 10.57 -1.97
C GLN A 94 -0.37 11.04 -0.58
N ALA A 95 -1.33 11.33 0.28
CA ALA A 95 -1.09 11.52 1.70
C ALA A 95 -2.27 11.02 2.51
N TRP A 96 -2.03 10.71 3.77
CA TRP A 96 -3.04 10.37 4.77
C TRP A 96 -2.44 10.50 6.17
N ASP A 97 -3.31 10.66 7.16
CA ASP A 97 -2.99 10.55 8.58
C ASP A 97 -3.75 9.37 9.23
N ASP A 98 -3.21 8.84 10.32
CA ASP A 98 -3.85 7.85 11.19
C ASP A 98 -3.41 8.10 12.63
N ASP A 99 -4.31 7.83 13.57
CA ASP A 99 -4.11 8.03 15.01
C ASP A 99 -3.63 6.76 15.73
N HIS A 100 -3.55 5.61 15.04
CA HIS A 100 -3.22 4.32 15.64
C HIS A 100 -1.86 3.77 15.19
N PRO A 101 -1.02 3.24 16.11
CA PRO A 101 -1.13 3.32 17.57
C PRO A 101 -0.86 4.71 18.16
N GLU A 102 -0.18 5.57 17.41
CA GLU A 102 0.02 6.99 17.72
C GLU A 102 -0.18 7.82 16.44
N PRO A 103 -0.51 9.12 16.54
CA PRO A 103 -0.65 10.00 15.39
C PRO A 103 0.57 9.97 14.48
N HIS A 104 0.34 9.72 13.19
CA HIS A 104 1.38 9.74 12.18
C HIS A 104 0.79 9.96 10.80
N VAL A 105 1.67 10.23 9.83
CA VAL A 105 1.27 10.48 8.45
C VAL A 105 2.14 9.74 7.43
N ALA A 106 1.56 9.50 6.26
CA ALA A 106 2.29 9.21 5.04
C ALA A 106 2.12 10.38 4.06
N GLU A 107 3.21 10.83 3.44
CA GLU A 107 3.22 12.00 2.56
C GLU A 107 4.15 11.75 1.37
N MET A 108 3.66 11.96 0.15
CA MET A 108 4.45 11.82 -1.08
C MET A 108 5.07 13.13 -1.55
N GLY A 109 4.56 14.27 -1.08
CA GLY A 109 4.99 15.61 -1.51
C GLY A 109 4.70 15.96 -2.96
N SER A 110 3.97 15.09 -3.68
CA SER A 110 3.44 15.36 -5.01
C SER A 110 2.06 14.71 -5.16
N PRO A 111 1.16 15.27 -5.99
CA PRO A 111 -0.18 14.73 -6.18
C PRO A 111 -0.23 13.55 -7.16
N ASP A 112 0.88 13.22 -7.81
CA ASP A 112 0.94 12.21 -8.87
C ASP A 112 0.50 10.81 -8.42
N ALA A 113 -0.21 10.11 -9.30
CA ALA A 113 -0.51 8.69 -9.15
C ALA A 113 0.77 7.86 -9.20
N ARG A 114 0.90 6.85 -8.33
CA ARG A 114 2.08 6.00 -8.27
C ARG A 114 1.72 4.53 -8.46
N TYR A 115 2.51 3.85 -9.27
CA TYR A 115 2.46 2.41 -9.43
C TYR A 115 3.85 1.86 -9.80
N ALA A 116 3.98 0.53 -9.86
CA ALA A 116 5.18 -0.11 -10.34
C ALA A 116 4.87 -1.22 -11.34
N ILE A 117 5.79 -1.44 -12.28
CA ILE A 117 5.80 -2.58 -13.19
C ILE A 117 6.89 -3.54 -12.71
N ALA A 118 6.52 -4.79 -12.44
CA ALA A 118 7.45 -5.85 -12.10
C ALA A 118 7.52 -6.86 -13.25
N GLU A 119 8.70 -6.97 -13.88
CA GLU A 119 8.95 -7.86 -15.02
C GLU A 119 9.85 -9.00 -14.59
N LYS A 120 9.47 -10.24 -14.92
CA LYS A 120 10.35 -11.40 -14.73
C LYS A 120 11.41 -11.39 -15.83
N MET A 121 12.67 -11.43 -15.41
CA MET A 121 13.86 -11.47 -16.25
C MET A 121 14.62 -12.79 -16.04
N THR A 122 15.61 -13.06 -16.87
CA THR A 122 16.49 -14.25 -16.72
C THR A 122 17.28 -14.27 -15.41
N GLN A 123 17.64 -13.09 -14.87
CA GLN A 123 18.42 -12.95 -13.63
C GLN A 123 17.58 -12.58 -12.39
N GLY A 124 16.25 -12.72 -12.46
CA GLY A 124 15.34 -12.39 -11.35
C GLY A 124 14.21 -11.49 -11.82
N TRP A 125 13.92 -10.42 -11.07
CA TRP A 125 12.90 -9.45 -11.44
C TRP A 125 13.53 -8.12 -11.80
N ARG A 126 12.82 -7.29 -12.56
CA ARG A 126 13.08 -5.86 -12.72
C ARG A 126 11.86 -5.12 -12.23
N VAL A 127 12.04 -4.10 -11.41
CA VAL A 127 10.94 -3.27 -10.92
C VAL A 127 11.16 -1.83 -11.36
N THR A 128 10.18 -1.27 -12.05
CA THR A 128 10.15 0.13 -12.47
C THR A 128 9.04 0.84 -11.72
N SER A 129 9.41 1.80 -10.85
CA SER A 129 8.46 2.66 -10.15
C SER A 129 8.14 3.89 -10.99
N ILE A 130 6.86 4.23 -11.11
CA ILE A 130 6.36 5.24 -12.04
C ILE A 130 5.50 6.25 -11.29
N SER A 131 5.74 7.54 -11.55
CA SER A 131 4.92 8.68 -11.12
C SER A 131 4.18 9.21 -12.34
N VAL A 132 2.86 9.33 -12.27
CA VAL A 132 2.02 9.79 -13.39
C VAL A 132 1.19 11.00 -12.98
N PRO A 133 1.38 12.16 -13.63
CA PRO A 133 0.51 13.30 -13.43
C PRO A 133 -0.88 12.99 -13.97
N TYR A 134 -1.90 13.47 -13.27
CA TYR A 134 -3.30 13.40 -13.68
C TYR A 134 -4.04 14.66 -13.21
N ASP A 135 -5.33 14.79 -13.56
CA ASP A 135 -6.20 15.86 -13.05
C ASP A 135 -6.58 15.60 -11.57
N HIS A 136 -5.57 15.72 -10.70
CA HIS A 136 -5.69 15.59 -9.26
C HIS A 136 -6.58 16.67 -8.65
N GLU A 137 -6.68 17.84 -9.30
CA GLU A 137 -7.61 18.89 -8.89
C GLU A 137 -9.07 18.48 -9.09
N ALA A 138 -9.42 17.77 -10.17
CA ALA A 138 -10.76 17.21 -10.30
C ALA A 138 -11.07 16.19 -9.20
N ALA A 139 -10.12 15.31 -8.86
CA ALA A 139 -10.27 14.36 -7.76
C ALA A 139 -10.43 15.08 -6.41
N ALA A 140 -9.60 16.08 -6.12
CA ALA A 140 -9.68 16.88 -4.90
C ALA A 140 -11.01 17.64 -4.79
N ARG A 141 -11.54 18.19 -5.88
CA ARG A 141 -12.88 18.83 -5.92
C ARG A 141 -14.01 17.83 -5.68
N ILE A 142 -13.87 16.57 -6.11
CA ILE A 142 -14.84 15.52 -5.78
C ILE A 142 -14.79 15.22 -4.28
N ALA A 143 -13.60 15.08 -3.70
CA ALA A 143 -13.44 14.85 -2.26
C ALA A 143 -14.07 15.98 -1.42
N ALA A 144 -13.77 17.24 -1.74
CA ALA A 144 -14.34 18.40 -1.05
C ALA A 144 -15.88 18.45 -1.16
N ARG A 145 -16.44 18.22 -2.36
CA ARG A 145 -17.92 18.15 -2.54
C ARG A 145 -18.59 17.04 -1.73
N ASN A 146 -17.85 16.00 -1.37
CA ASN A 146 -18.31 14.90 -0.52
C ASN A 146 -17.98 15.13 0.97
N GLY A 147 -17.55 16.33 1.37
CA GLY A 147 -17.24 16.66 2.77
C GLY A 147 -15.92 16.07 3.28
N ARG A 148 -15.01 15.68 2.38
CA ARG A 148 -13.68 15.14 2.71
C ARG A 148 -12.58 16.15 2.39
N GLU A 149 -12.53 17.21 3.20
CA GLU A 149 -11.52 18.28 3.07
C GLU A 149 -10.10 17.79 3.35
N ASP A 150 -9.96 16.80 4.24
CA ASP A 150 -8.74 16.04 4.47
C ASP A 150 -8.23 15.42 3.16
N TRP A 151 -9.04 14.59 2.49
CA TRP A 151 -8.67 13.97 1.22
C TRP A 151 -8.45 14.99 0.11
N ALA A 152 -9.25 16.06 0.06
CA ALA A 152 -9.07 17.13 -0.91
C ALA A 152 -7.68 17.77 -0.78
N ARG A 153 -7.20 18.00 0.45
CA ARG A 153 -5.83 18.47 0.71
C ARG A 153 -4.82 17.43 0.27
N TRP A 154 -4.96 16.20 0.74
CA TRP A 154 -3.99 15.11 0.47
C TRP A 154 -3.81 14.83 -1.03
N LEU A 155 -4.91 14.82 -1.79
CA LEU A 155 -4.90 14.67 -3.24
C LEU A 155 -4.27 15.85 -3.96
N ARG A 156 -4.45 17.07 -3.43
CA ARG A 156 -3.97 18.30 -4.04
C ARG A 156 -2.47 18.49 -3.87
N THR A 157 -1.96 18.18 -2.68
CA THR A 157 -0.61 18.56 -2.28
C THR A 157 0.32 17.37 -2.10
N GLY A 158 -0.21 16.17 -1.87
CA GLY A 158 0.58 15.04 -1.39
C GLY A 158 1.13 15.23 0.02
N TYR A 159 0.58 16.18 0.80
CA TYR A 159 0.90 16.43 2.21
C TYR A 159 -0.36 16.28 3.09
N ALA A 160 -0.18 15.66 4.25
CA ALA A 160 -1.20 15.44 5.26
C ALA A 160 -1.37 16.65 6.18
N ALA A 161 -0.26 17.30 6.52
CA ALA A 161 -0.25 18.55 7.29
C ALA A 161 -0.59 19.78 6.42
N ALA A 162 -0.95 20.88 7.08
CA ALA A 162 -1.10 22.22 6.47
C ALA A 162 0.23 22.97 6.49
#